data_AF-A0A3B7MWW1-F1
#
_entry.id   AF-A0A3B7MWW1-F1
#
_cell.length_a   1.000
_cell.length_b   1.000
_cell.length_c   1.000
_cell.angle_alpha   90.00
_cell.angle_beta   90.00
_cell.angle_gamma   90.00
#
_symmetry.space_group_name_H-M   'P 1'
#
loop_
_entity.id
_entity.type
_entity.pdbx_description
1 polymer ?
#
loop_
_entity_poly.entity_id
_entity_poly.type
_entity_poly.pdbx_seq_one_letter_code
_entity_poly.pdbx_strand_id
1 'polypeptide(L)'
;MKSFKSIDCAIQGVLIVLGFMMGLWSGEMLSDMTFFTGYFLVGGWQLISVIVHFFYDPPYKTLMRRIYLYTLGVVILALVVSLPADGIITMLFVLLFFSPIMAVYYLITCIRETQQLSLIMAQAVNPDKLPG
;
A
#
# COMPACT_ATOMS: atom_id res chain seq x y z
N MET A 1 2.55 15.48 9.17
CA MET A 1 2.91 14.50 8.11
C MET A 1 3.50 13.20 8.66
N LYS A 2 4.47 13.25 9.59
CA LYS A 2 5.02 12.04 10.23
C LYS A 2 3.95 11.16 10.90
N SER A 3 3.08 11.77 11.71
CA SER A 3 2.04 11.05 12.44
C SER A 3 1.02 10.41 11.51
N PHE A 4 0.54 11.14 10.49
CA PHE A 4 -0.38 10.58 9.48
C PHE A 4 0.23 9.37 8.77
N LYS A 5 1.48 9.50 8.31
CA LYS A 5 2.18 8.43 7.60
C LYS A 5 2.45 7.21 8.49
N SER A 6 2.80 7.44 9.75
CA SER A 6 2.97 6.37 10.72
C SER A 6 1.66 5.65 11.04
N ILE A 7 0.56 6.40 11.13
CA ILE A 7 -0.79 5.84 11.34
C ILE A 7 -1.21 5.02 10.11
N ASP A 8 -1.00 5.55 8.91
CA ASP A 8 -1.28 4.85 7.67
C ASP A 8 -0.51 3.52 7.56
N CYS A 9 0.79 3.55 7.88
CA CYS A 9 1.64 2.36 7.91
C CYS A 9 1.13 1.32 8.92
N ALA A 10 0.69 1.78 10.09
CA ALA A 10 0.13 0.91 11.13
C ALA A 10 -1.21 0.30 10.70
N ILE A 11 -2.12 1.11 10.13
CA ILE A 11 -3.42 0.63 9.63
C ILE A 11 -3.21 -0.39 8.50
N GLN A 12 -2.33 -0.10 7.53
CA GLN A 12 -2.03 -1.05 6.45
C GLN A 12 -1.48 -2.37 7.00
N GLY A 13 -0.55 -2.32 7.95
CA GLY A 13 0.00 -3.51 8.59
C GLY A 13 -1.06 -4.32 9.33
N VAL A 14 -1.92 -3.65 10.11
CA VAL A 14 -3.03 -4.29 10.83
C VAL A 14 -4.02 -4.93 9.86
N LEU A 15 -4.42 -4.23 8.79
CA LEU A 15 -5.35 -4.75 7.80
C LEU A 15 -4.79 -5.98 7.07
N ILE A 16 -3.50 -5.98 6.72
CA ILE A 16 -2.85 -7.14 6.10
C ILE A 16 -2.85 -8.34 7.06
N VAL A 17 -2.46 -8.14 8.32
CA VAL A 17 -2.42 -9.21 9.33
C VAL A 17 -3.82 -9.74 9.62
N LEU A 18 -4.81 -8.87 9.82
CA LEU A 18 -6.19 -9.28 10.08
C LEU A 18 -6.78 -10.02 8.88
N GLY A 19 -6.60 -9.50 7.66
CA GLY A 19 -7.07 -10.17 6.44
C GLY A 19 -6.48 -11.57 6.27
N PHE A 20 -5.17 -11.71 6.54
CA PHE A 20 -4.51 -13.01 6.50
C PHE A 20 -5.01 -13.96 7.60
N MET A 21 -5.20 -13.46 8.82
CA MET A 21 -5.67 -14.27 9.95
C MET A 21 -7.11 -14.74 9.78
N MET A 22 -7.99 -13.89 9.26
CA MET A 22 -9.36 -14.26 8.91
C MET A 22 -9.38 -15.36 7.84
N GLY A 23 -8.51 -15.25 6.83
CA GLY A 23 -8.34 -16.28 5.80
C GLY A 23 -7.88 -17.63 6.38
N LEU A 24 -6.92 -17.61 7.32
CA LEU A 24 -6.44 -18.84 7.96
C LEU A 24 -7.43 -19.47 8.94
N TRP A 25 -8.20 -18.65 9.67
CA TRP A 25 -9.15 -19.13 10.68
C TRP A 25 -10.42 -19.74 10.06
N SER A 26 -10.85 -19.22 8.90
CA SER A 26 -12.04 -19.73 8.21
C SER A 26 -11.89 -21.15 7.65
N GLY A 27 -10.66 -21.66 7.50
CA GLY A 27 -10.40 -22.99 6.92
C GLY A 27 -10.68 -23.13 5.42
N GLU A 28 -11.46 -22.21 4.84
CA GLU A 28 -11.81 -22.14 3.42
C GLU A 28 -11.37 -20.80 2.83
N MET A 29 -10.07 -20.67 2.55
CA MET A 29 -9.44 -19.41 2.07
C MET A 29 -10.10 -18.76 0.83
N LEU A 30 -10.90 -19.51 0.05
CA LEU A 30 -11.43 -19.06 -1.25
C LEU A 30 -12.95 -19.15 -1.38
N SER A 31 -13.66 -19.81 -0.46
CA SER A 31 -15.13 -19.94 -0.55
C SER A 31 -15.87 -18.82 0.18
N ASP A 32 -15.16 -18.09 1.05
CA ASP A 32 -15.79 -17.35 2.12
C ASP A 32 -15.74 -15.84 1.87
N MET A 33 -16.89 -15.17 2.04
CA MET A 33 -17.03 -13.72 1.87
C MET A 33 -16.05 -12.92 2.73
N THR A 34 -15.53 -13.54 3.79
CA THR A 34 -14.52 -13.02 4.72
C THR A 34 -13.19 -12.72 4.03
N PHE A 35 -12.69 -13.60 3.15
CA PHE A 35 -11.45 -13.39 2.42
C PHE A 35 -11.56 -12.18 1.49
N PHE A 36 -12.62 -12.11 0.68
CA PHE A 36 -12.85 -10.99 -0.22
C PHE A 36 -13.07 -9.68 0.55
N THR A 37 -13.74 -9.71 1.69
CA THR A 37 -13.92 -8.52 2.55
C THR A 37 -12.57 -7.98 3.02
N GLY A 38 -11.70 -8.84 3.56
CA GLY A 38 -10.35 -8.44 3.97
C GLY A 38 -9.53 -7.89 2.80
N TYR A 39 -9.62 -8.54 1.65
CA TYR A 39 -8.94 -8.12 0.42
C TYR A 39 -9.38 -6.72 -0.06
N PHE A 40 -10.69 -6.46 -0.10
CA PHE A 40 -11.24 -5.15 -0.48
C PHE A 40 -10.93 -4.06 0.55
N LEU A 41 -10.91 -4.39 1.85
CA LEU A 41 -10.52 -3.44 2.90
C LEU A 41 -9.05 -3.03 2.76
N VAL A 42 -8.14 -3.99 2.56
CA VAL A 42 -6.71 -3.73 2.35
C VAL A 42 -6.51 -2.89 1.08
N GLY A 43 -7.06 -3.32 -0.06
CA GLY A 43 -6.91 -2.61 -1.33
C GLY A 43 -7.57 -1.23 -1.33
N GLY A 44 -8.75 -1.11 -0.73
CA GLY A 44 -9.49 0.14 -0.60
C GLY A 44 -8.75 1.16 0.27
N TRP A 45 -8.26 0.74 1.44
CA TRP A 45 -7.43 1.60 2.29
C TRP A 45 -6.18 2.06 1.56
N GLN A 46 -5.54 1.16 0.82
CA GLN A 46 -4.33 1.46 0.05
C GLN A 46 -4.60 2.53 -1.03
N LEU A 47 -5.72 2.46 -1.75
CA LEU A 47 -6.12 3.49 -2.71
C LEU A 47 -6.41 4.84 -2.04
N ILE A 48 -7.18 4.84 -0.96
CA ILE A 48 -7.49 6.07 -0.19
C ILE A 48 -6.20 6.72 0.30
N SER A 49 -5.30 5.92 0.87
CA SER A 49 -4.02 6.39 1.37
C SER A 49 -3.16 7.03 0.29
N VAL A 50 -3.12 6.42 -0.90
CA VAL A 50 -2.41 6.98 -2.06
C VAL A 50 -3.00 8.31 -2.48
N ILE A 51 -4.34 8.42 -2.53
CA ILE A 51 -5.04 9.67 -2.86
C ILE A 51 -4.68 10.77 -1.87
N VAL A 52 -4.76 10.49 -0.55
CA VAL A 52 -4.38 11.48 0.47
C VAL A 52 -2.94 11.93 0.27
N HIS A 53 -2.01 11.00 0.09
CA HIS A 53 -0.61 11.33 -0.16
C HIS A 53 -0.34 12.02 -1.50
N PHE A 54 -1.25 11.94 -2.47
CA PHE A 54 -1.12 12.68 -3.73
C PHE A 54 -1.39 14.18 -3.52
N PHE A 55 -2.31 14.52 -2.62
CA PHE A 55 -2.60 15.91 -2.26
C PHE A 55 -1.60 16.51 -1.25
N TYR A 56 -0.85 15.67 -0.53
CA TYR A 56 0.18 16.09 0.42
C TYR A 56 1.57 15.83 -0.15
N ASP A 57 2.19 16.85 -0.72
CA ASP A 57 3.52 16.74 -1.34
C ASP A 57 4.59 16.49 -0.25
N PRO A 58 5.21 15.29 -0.19
CA PRO A 58 6.24 15.02 0.79
C PRO A 58 7.53 15.80 0.44
N PRO A 59 8.32 16.23 1.45
CA PRO A 59 9.56 16.98 1.22
C PRO A 59 10.68 16.15 0.57
N TYR A 60 10.42 14.87 0.27
CA TYR A 60 11.34 13.97 -0.40
C TYR A 60 10.60 13.19 -1.49
N LYS A 61 11.29 12.90 -2.59
CA LYS A 61 10.78 12.05 -3.67
C LYS A 61 11.54 10.73 -3.64
N THR A 62 10.89 9.63 -3.29
CA THR A 62 11.51 8.31 -3.34
C THR A 62 11.26 7.65 -4.71
N LEU A 63 12.28 7.01 -5.25
CA LEU A 63 12.16 6.23 -6.48
C LEU A 63 11.10 5.11 -6.32
N MET A 64 11.04 4.49 -5.14
CA MET A 64 10.07 3.43 -4.84
C MET A 64 8.62 3.91 -4.91
N ARG A 65 8.32 5.10 -4.37
CA ARG A 65 6.98 5.70 -4.48
C ARG A 65 6.60 5.93 -5.93
N ARG A 66 7.54 6.42 -6.75
CA ARG A 66 7.31 6.65 -8.17
C ARG A 66 7.03 5.34 -8.91
N ILE A 67 7.82 4.30 -8.67
CA ILE A 67 7.60 2.96 -9.24
C ILE A 67 6.24 2.44 -8.82
N TYR A 68 5.90 2.50 -7.54
CA TYR A 68 4.60 2.07 -7.03
C TYR A 68 3.44 2.78 -7.72
N LEU A 69 3.49 4.10 -7.86
CA LEU A 69 2.43 4.88 -8.51
C LEU A 69 2.29 4.53 -10.00
N TYR A 70 3.39 4.33 -10.71
CA TYR A 70 3.34 3.87 -12.10
C TYR A 70 2.72 2.47 -12.19
N THR A 71 3.16 1.53 -11.36
CA THR A 71 2.62 0.17 -11.35
C THR A 71 1.12 0.19 -11.02
N LEU A 72 0.70 0.98 -10.02
CA LEU A 72 -0.70 1.15 -9.67
C LEU A 72 -1.50 1.74 -10.83
N GLY A 73 -0.97 2.77 -11.50
CA GLY A 73 -1.61 3.36 -12.68
C GLY A 73 -1.77 2.37 -13.84
N VAL A 74 -0.75 1.55 -14.11
CA VAL A 74 -0.81 0.49 -15.13
C VAL A 74 -1.85 -0.56 -14.76
N VAL A 75 -1.91 -0.98 -13.50
CA VAL A 75 -2.91 -1.94 -13.01
C VAL A 75 -4.34 -1.40 -13.15
N ILE A 76 -4.57 -0.14 -12.78
CA ILE A 76 -5.88 0.51 -12.92
C ILE A 76 -6.26 0.62 -14.40
N LEU A 77 -5.33 1.03 -15.26
CA LEU A 77 -5.56 1.12 -16.70
C LEU A 77 -5.90 -0.24 -17.30
N ALA A 78 -5.14 -1.28 -16.95
CA ALA A 78 -5.40 -2.66 -17.40
C ALA A 78 -6.77 -3.15 -16.95
N LEU A 79 -7.19 -2.83 -15.71
CA LEU A 79 -8.53 -3.15 -15.21
C LEU A 79 -9.62 -2.44 -16.01
N VAL A 80 -9.47 -1.14 -16.27
CA VAL A 80 -10.43 -0.35 -17.04
C VAL A 80 -10.57 -0.84 -18.49
N VAL A 81 -9.45 -1.15 -19.14
CA VAL A 81 -9.43 -1.71 -20.51
C VAL A 81 -10.09 -3.10 -20.57
N SER A 82 -10.04 -3.85 -19.46
CA SER A 82 -10.65 -5.18 -19.37
C SER A 82 -12.15 -5.15 -19.06
N LEU A 83 -12.74 -4.02 -18.63
CA LEU A 83 -14.18 -3.89 -18.30
C LEU A 83 -15.15 -4.31 -19.42
N PRO A 84 -14.99 -3.85 -20.68
CA PRO A 84 -15.92 -4.19 -21.76
C PRO A 84 -15.72 -5.59 -22.36
N ALA A 85 -14.82 -6.42 -21.82
CA ALA A 85 -14.48 -7.73 -22.37
C ALA A 85 -14.56 -8.84 -21.31
N ASP A 86 -14.63 -10.10 -21.77
CA ASP A 86 -14.54 -11.30 -20.90
C ASP A 86 -13.22 -11.36 -20.09
N GLY A 87 -12.24 -10.54 -20.46
CA GLY A 87 -10.95 -10.42 -19.79
C GLY A 87 -10.99 -9.85 -18.37
N ILE A 88 -12.12 -9.28 -17.92
CA ILE A 88 -12.21 -8.77 -16.55
C ILE A 88 -12.04 -9.88 -15.50
N ILE A 89 -12.59 -11.07 -15.76
CA ILE A 89 -12.45 -12.20 -14.84
C ILE A 89 -10.97 -12.59 -14.73
N THR A 90 -10.28 -12.70 -15.86
CA THR A 90 -8.83 -12.97 -15.90
C THR A 90 -8.04 -11.91 -15.14
N MET A 91 -8.37 -10.62 -15.32
CA MET A 91 -7.69 -9.53 -14.63
C MET A 91 -7.92 -9.57 -13.12
N LEU A 92 -9.14 -9.91 -12.67
CA LEU A 92 -9.44 -10.09 -11.25
C LEU A 92 -8.65 -11.27 -10.64
N PHE A 93 -8.48 -12.36 -11.38
CA PHE A 93 -7.60 -13.47 -10.96
C PHE A 93 -6.13 -13.06 -10.86
N VAL A 94 -5.62 -12.28 -11.82
CA VAL A 94 -4.25 -11.73 -11.75
C VAL A 94 -4.09 -10.83 -10.53
N LEU A 95 -5.08 -9.95 -10.30
CA LEU A 95 -5.10 -9.05 -9.15
C LEU A 95 -5.04 -9.82 -7.83
N LEU A 96 -5.74 -10.95 -7.72
CA LEU A 96 -5.78 -11.79 -6.51
C LEU A 96 -4.37 -12.10 -5.97
N PHE A 97 -3.42 -12.36 -6.86
CA PHE A 97 -2.03 -12.64 -6.51
C PHE A 97 -1.12 -11.41 -6.55
N PHE A 98 -1.41 -10.45 -7.43
CA PHE A 98 -0.57 -9.27 -7.61
C PHE A 98 -0.80 -8.21 -6.55
N SER A 99 -2.03 -8.05 -6.06
CA SER A 99 -2.36 -7.01 -5.08
C SER A 99 -1.72 -7.25 -3.69
N PRO A 100 -1.59 -8.48 -3.17
CA PRO A 100 -0.85 -8.70 -1.92
C PRO A 100 0.62 -8.32 -2.05
N ILE A 101 1.23 -8.59 -3.21
CA ILE A 101 2.62 -8.17 -3.51
C ILE A 101 2.71 -6.64 -3.50
N MET A 102 1.75 -5.97 -4.15
CA MET A 102 1.66 -4.51 -4.16
C MET A 102 1.43 -3.92 -2.77
N ALA A 103 0.63 -4.58 -1.91
CA ALA A 103 0.39 -4.16 -0.54
C ALA A 103 1.67 -4.23 0.32
N VAL A 104 2.45 -5.29 0.18
CA VAL A 104 3.76 -5.42 0.84
C VAL A 104 4.74 -4.36 0.31
N TYR A 105 4.80 -4.16 -1.00
CA TYR A 105 5.65 -3.13 -1.59
C TYR A 105 5.29 -1.72 -1.10
N TYR A 106 3.99 -1.43 -1.00
CA TYR A 106 3.49 -0.16 -0.46
C TYR A 106 3.90 0.02 0.99
N LEU A 107 3.72 -1.01 1.83
CA LEU A 107 4.10 -0.97 3.24
C LEU A 107 5.60 -0.69 3.42
N ILE A 108 6.46 -1.38 2.66
CA ILE A 108 7.92 -1.15 2.68
C ILE A 108 8.26 0.28 2.28
N THR A 109 7.58 0.80 1.26
CA THR A 109 7.76 2.19 0.80
C THR A 109 7.40 3.16 1.93
N CYS A 110 6.25 2.98 2.59
CA CYS A 110 5.83 3.83 3.71
C CYS A 110 6.79 3.75 4.90
N ILE A 111 7.33 2.58 5.23
CA ILE A 111 8.33 2.41 6.30
C ILE A 111 9.61 3.20 5.99
N ARG A 112 10.18 3.02 4.80
CA ARG A 112 11.42 3.70 4.38
C ARG A 112 11.24 5.21 4.36
N GLU A 113 10.11 5.67 3.86
CA GLU A 113 9.79 7.09 3.82
C GLU A 113 9.59 7.69 5.23
N THR A 114 8.99 6.92 6.14
CA THR A 114 8.85 7.35 7.54
C THR A 114 10.20 7.45 8.24
N GLN A 115 11.11 6.51 7.97
CA GLN A 115 12.49 6.54 8.46
C GLN A 115 13.25 7.76 7.91
N GLN A 116 13.19 8.03 6.60
CA GLN A 116 13.82 9.21 6.01
C GLN A 116 13.29 10.52 6.59
N LEU A 117 11.96 10.64 6.77
CA LEU A 117 11.37 11.81 7.40
C LEU A 117 11.87 11.99 8.84
N SER A 118 12.04 10.91 9.59
CA SER A 118 12.56 10.97 10.96
C SER A 118 14.01 11.46 11.03
N LEU A 119 14.85 11.06 10.07
CA LEU A 119 16.25 11.51 9.97
C LEU A 119 16.32 13.00 9.62
N ILE A 120 15.56 13.45 8.62
CA ILE A 120 15.51 14.87 8.22
C ILE A 120 15.05 15.75 9.39
N MET A 121 14.02 15.31 10.14
CA MET A 121 13.55 16.04 11.32
C MET A 121 14.60 16.05 12.44
N ALA A 122 15.32 14.95 12.66
CA ALA A 122 16.40 14.90 13.65
C ALA A 122 17.54 15.86 13.31
N GLN A 123 17.92 15.95 12.02
CA GLN A 123 18.91 16.90 11.51
C GLN A 123 18.45 18.35 11.68
N ALA A 124 17.17 18.65 11.40
CA ALA A 124 16.61 19.97 11.59
C ALA A 124 16.60 20.43 13.06
N VAL A 125 16.55 19.48 14.01
CA VAL A 125 16.56 19.77 15.45
C VAL A 125 17.98 19.81 16.02
N ASN A 126 18.95 19.12 15.42
CA ASN A 126 20.31 19.01 15.96
C ASN A 126 21.37 18.87 14.83
N PRO A 127 21.76 19.98 14.19
CA PRO A 127 22.64 19.94 13.01
C PRO A 127 24.07 19.45 13.32
N ASP A 128 24.52 19.51 14.58
CA ASP A 128 25.91 19.25 14.97
C ASP A 128 26.22 17.76 15.26
N LYS A 129 25.22 16.87 15.24
CA LYS A 129 25.42 15.43 15.46
C LYS A 129 25.57 14.68 14.13
N LEU A 130 26.79 14.65 13.60
CA LEU A 130 27.18 13.73 12.52
C LEU A 130 28.05 12.58 13.08
N PRO A 131 27.79 11.31 12.72
CA PRO A 131 28.86 10.34 12.60
C PRO A 131 29.64 10.66 11.32
N GLY A 132 30.92 11.00 11.48
CA GLY A 132 31.88 11.07 10.38
C GLY A 132 32.19 9.70 9.80
#